data_AF-A0A5S3YXU2-F1
#
_entry.id   AF-A0A5S3YXU2-F1
#
_cell.length_a   1.000
_cell.length_b   1.000
_cell.length_c   1.000
_cell.angle_alpha   90.00
_cell.angle_beta   90.00
_cell.angle_gamma   90.00
#
_symmetry.space_group_name_H-M   'P 1'
#
loop_
_entity.id
_entity.type
_entity.pdbx_description
1 polymer ?
#
loop_
_entity_poly.entity_id
_entity_poly.type
_entity_poly.pdbx_seq_one_letter_code
_entity_poly.pdbx_strand_id
1 'polypeptide(L)' 'MKKLLISFIILFFCNATFAAPNYTSGKIKNITAVPEGLLIMIDRDLPDNCEGTPYGWMLIKKDYSTIVSVVLASWVAG' A
#
# COMPACT_ATOMS: atom_id res chain seq x y z
N MET A 1 26.78 18.15 -26.99
CA MET A 1 25.45 18.43 -26.38
C MET A 1 24.37 17.41 -26.75
N LYS A 2 24.41 16.76 -27.92
CA LYS A 2 23.42 15.76 -28.35
C LYS A 2 23.27 14.52 -27.42
N LYS A 3 24.38 14.04 -26.83
CA LYS A 3 24.38 12.90 -25.87
C LYS A 3 23.70 13.23 -24.52
N LEU A 4 23.83 14.49 -24.06
CA LEU A 4 23.13 14.97 -22.86
C LEU A 4 21.62 15.07 -23.08
N LEU A 5 21.21 15.47 -24.29
CA LEU A 5 19.80 15.56 -24.67
C LEU A 5 19.11 14.19 -24.70
N ILE A 6 19.80 13.16 -25.21
CA ILE A 6 19.31 11.77 -25.22
C ILE A 6 19.15 11.23 -23.79
N SER A 7 20.09 11.54 -22.90
CA SER A 7 20.01 11.14 -21.48
C SER A 7 18.78 11.74 -20.77
N PHE A 8 18.43 12.98 -21.08
CA PHE A 8 17.28 13.66 -20.47
C PHE A 8 15.94 13.06 -20.93
N ILE A 9 15.88 12.64 -22.20
CA ILE A 9 14.70 11.99 -22.78
C ILE A 9 14.45 10.63 -22.11
N ILE A 10 15.49 9.82 -21.86
CA ILE A 10 15.34 8.49 -21.25
C ILE A 10 14.81 8.58 -19.81
N LEU A 11 15.24 9.58 -19.04
CA LEU A 11 14.80 9.78 -17.66
C LEU A 11 13.32 10.21 -17.55
N PHE A 12 12.80 10.90 -18.57
CA PHE A 12 11.42 11.40 -18.57
C PHE A 12 10.38 10.27 -18.73
N PHE A 13 10.74 9.18 -19.40
CA PHE A 13 9.84 8.05 -19.68
C PHE A 13 9.74 6.99 -18.57
N CYS A 14 10.43 7.15 -17.43
CA CYS A 14 10.42 6.16 -16.34
C CYS A 14 9.17 6.14 -15.44
N ASN A 15 8.13 6.94 -15.71
CA ASN A 15 7.05 7.18 -14.73
C ASN A 15 5.83 6.23 -14.82
N ALA A 16 5.94 5.07 -15.48
CA ALA A 16 4.84 4.11 -15.58
C ALA A 16 5.15 2.82 -14.79
N THR A 17 5.17 2.92 -13.46
CA THR A 17 5.18 1.72 -12.61
C THR A 17 3.76 1.19 -12.50
N PHE A 18 3.46 0.08 -13.18
CA PHE A 18 2.17 -0.57 -13.02
C PHE A 18 2.20 -1.39 -11.72
N ALA A 19 1.44 -0.93 -10.73
CA ALA A 19 1.14 -1.72 -9.56
C ALA A 19 0.48 -3.04 -10.00
N ALA A 20 0.94 -4.16 -9.46
CA ALA A 20 0.26 -5.43 -9.65
C ALA A 20 -1.19 -5.33 -9.14
N PRO A 21 -2.15 -6.08 -9.70
CA PRO A 21 -3.57 -6.00 -9.33
C PRO A 21 -3.82 -6.19 -7.82
N ASN A 22 -2.95 -6.95 -7.15
CA ASN A 22 -3.04 -7.26 -5.73
C ASN A 22 -2.21 -6.31 -4.83
N TYR A 23 -1.84 -5.14 -5.33
CA TYR A 23 -1.02 -4.17 -4.60
C TYR A 23 -1.57 -2.76 -4.78
N THR A 24 -1.62 -2.02 -3.66
CA THR A 24 -1.95 -0.61 -3.65
C THR A 24 -1.00 0.12 -2.71
N SER A 25 -0.66 1.37 -3.04
CA SER A 25 0.09 2.26 -2.17
C SER A 25 -0.82 3.37 -1.67
N GLY A 26 -0.70 3.71 -0.39
CA GLY A 26 -1.52 4.72 0.26
C GLY A 26 -1.09 4.94 1.71
N LYS A 27 -1.77 5.86 2.39
CA LYS A 27 -1.62 6.05 3.83
C LYS A 27 -2.74 5.31 4.54
N ILE A 28 -2.39 4.65 5.63
CA ILE A 28 -3.39 4.17 6.57
C ILE A 28 -4.17 5.40 7.06
N LYS A 29 -5.49 5.31 7.15
CA LYS A 29 -6.35 6.38 7.68
C LYS A 29 -7.14 5.94 8.91
N ASN A 30 -7.27 4.63 9.13
CA ASN A 30 -7.91 4.07 10.31
C ASN A 30 -7.38 2.66 10.60
N ILE A 31 -7.35 2.29 11.89
CA ILE A 31 -7.01 0.94 12.36
C ILE A 31 -7.98 0.50 13.46
N THR A 32 -8.29 -0.78 13.53
CA THR A 32 -9.00 -1.38 14.67
C THR A 32 -8.60 -2.84 14.86
N ALA A 33 -8.72 -3.35 16.08
CA ALA A 33 -8.39 -4.73 16.41
C ALA A 33 -9.65 -5.61 16.46
N VAL A 34 -9.53 -6.82 15.94
CA VAL A 34 -10.56 -7.87 15.99
C VAL A 34 -9.91 -9.20 16.39
N PRO A 35 -10.67 -10.22 16.85
CA PRO A 35 -10.09 -11.50 17.24
C PRO A 35 -9.22 -12.15 16.16
N GLU A 36 -9.56 -11.94 14.89
CA GLU A 36 -8.89 -12.49 13.71
C GLU A 36 -7.60 -11.75 13.34
N GLY A 37 -7.34 -10.56 13.90
CA GLY A 37 -6.14 -9.77 13.63
C GLY A 37 -6.35 -8.26 13.68
N LEU A 38 -5.64 -7.54 12.79
CA LEU A 38 -5.70 -6.08 12.68
C LEU A 38 -6.43 -5.68 11.41
N LEU A 39 -7.50 -4.90 11.54
CA LEU A 39 -8.14 -4.24 10.42
C LEU A 39 -7.48 -2.89 10.16
N ILE A 40 -7.14 -2.64 8.90
CA ILE A 40 -6.61 -1.36 8.43
C ILE A 40 -7.48 -0.81 7.31
N MET A 41 -7.56 0.51 7.21
CA MET A 41 -8.20 1.22 6.11
C MET A 41 -7.21 2.21 5.52
N ILE A 42 -7.14 2.30 4.20
CA ILE A 42 -6.25 3.24 3.50
C ILE A 42 -7.05 4.36 2.82
N ASP A 43 -6.37 5.43 2.45
CA ASP A 43 -6.91 6.61 1.74
C ASP A 43 -7.03 6.42 0.21
N ARG A 44 -6.99 5.18 -0.26
CA ARG A 44 -7.00 4.78 -1.67
C ARG A 44 -7.96 3.62 -1.88
N ASP A 45 -8.17 3.29 -3.14
CA ASP A 45 -8.95 2.11 -3.52
C ASP A 45 -8.26 0.82 -3.07
N LEU A 46 -9.09 -0.19 -2.81
CA LEU A 46 -8.66 -1.52 -2.44
C LEU A 46 -7.97 -2.21 -3.62
N PRO A 47 -6.95 -3.05 -3.36
CA PRO A 47 -6.43 -3.93 -4.40
C PRO A 47 -7.46 -5.02 -4.74
N ASP A 48 -7.34 -5.61 -5.92
CA ASP A 48 -8.32 -6.55 -6.48
C ASP A 48 -8.59 -7.75 -5.55
N ASN A 49 -7.54 -8.26 -4.87
CA ASN A 49 -7.66 -9.35 -3.90
C ASN A 49 -8.34 -8.97 -2.57
N CYS A 50 -8.67 -7.70 -2.38
CA CYS A 50 -9.44 -7.20 -1.24
C CYS A 50 -10.79 -6.58 -1.67
N GLU A 51 -11.16 -6.71 -2.95
CA GLU A 51 -12.44 -6.23 -3.46
C GLU A 51 -13.62 -6.86 -2.71
N GLY A 52 -14.69 -6.09 -2.52
CA GLY A 52 -15.90 -6.55 -1.82
C GLY A 52 -15.80 -6.55 -0.29
N THR A 53 -14.65 -6.17 0.28
CA THR A 53 -14.55 -5.99 1.74
C THR A 53 -15.41 -4.80 2.20
N PRO A 54 -16.23 -4.96 3.26
CA PRO A 54 -17.10 -3.89 3.71
C PRO A 54 -16.32 -2.63 4.07
N TYR A 55 -16.80 -1.48 3.57
CA TYR A 55 -16.31 -0.15 3.94
C TYR A 55 -14.81 0.11 3.70
N GLY A 56 -14.13 -0.68 2.85
CA GLY A 56 -12.71 -0.45 2.56
C GLY A 56 -11.75 -1.05 3.58
N TRP A 57 -12.20 -1.96 4.44
CA TRP A 57 -11.36 -2.59 5.46
C TRP A 57 -10.55 -3.76 4.93
N MET A 58 -9.26 -3.81 5.27
CA MET A 58 -8.36 -4.92 4.98
C MET A 58 -7.90 -5.59 6.27
N LEU A 59 -8.02 -6.92 6.35
CA LEU A 59 -7.59 -7.71 7.51
C LEU A 59 -6.16 -8.21 7.34
N ILE A 60 -5.29 -7.82 8.27
CA ILE A 60 -4.01 -8.47 8.52
C ILE A 60 -4.25 -9.57 9.55
N LYS A 61 -4.17 -10.83 9.11
CA LYS A 61 -4.41 -11.99 9.98
C LYS A 61 -3.44 -12.01 11.16
N LYS A 62 -3.93 -12.40 12.33
CA LYS A 62 -3.17 -12.50 13.59
C LYS A 62 -1.89 -13.33 13.47
N ASP A 63 -1.90 -14.37 12.62
CA ASP A 63 -0.73 -15.24 12.39
C ASP A 63 0.47 -14.50 11.78
N TYR A 64 0.23 -13.37 11.12
CA TYR A 64 1.29 -12.48 10.62
C TYR A 64 1.70 -11.45 11.67
N SER A 65 2.03 -11.92 12.88
CA SER A 65 2.30 -11.08 14.05
C SER A 65 3.38 -10.03 13.80
N THR A 66 4.46 -10.39 13.09
CA THR A 66 5.50 -9.44 12.68
C THR A 66 4.94 -8.30 11.82
N ILE A 67 4.05 -8.61 10.87
CA ILE A 67 3.44 -7.58 10.00
C ILE A 67 2.51 -6.69 10.83
N VAL A 68 1.70 -7.28 11.71
CA VAL A 68 0.84 -6.52 12.64
C VAL A 68 1.68 -5.55 13.48
N SER A 69 2.80 -6.01 14.05
CA SER A 69 3.71 -5.16 14.83
C SER A 69 4.33 -4.04 14.00
N VAL A 70 4.80 -4.33 12.78
CA VAL A 70 5.37 -3.32 11.88
C VAL A 70 4.33 -2.27 11.49
N VAL A 71 3.12 -2.70 11.16
CA VAL A 71 2.03 -1.79 10.79
C VAL A 71 1.65 -0.87 11.95
N LEU A 72 1.48 -1.43 13.16
CA LEU A 72 1.22 -0.62 14.36
C LEU A 72 2.36 0.36 14.66
N ALA A 73 3.60 -0.08 14.57
CA ALA A 73 4.77 0.78 14.77
C ALA A 73 4.81 1.91 13.73
N SER A 74 4.57 1.61 12.45
CA SER A 74 4.52 2.62 11.39
C SER A 74 3.38 3.61 11.58
N TRP A 75 2.22 3.16 12.05
CA TRP A 75 1.07 4.01 12.29
C TRP A 75 1.33 5.02 13.42
N VAL A 76 1.99 4.58 14.49
CA VAL A 76 2.37 5.44 15.61
C VAL A 76 3.50 6.40 15.24
N ALA A 77 4.37 6.03 14.31
CA ALA A 77 5.50 6.86 13.88
C ALA A 77 5.10 8.09 13.03
N GLY A 78 3.95 8.04 12.35
CA GLY A 78 3.46 9.10 11.45
C GLY A 78 4.04 9.03 10.04
#